data_AF-A0A382BJZ0-F1
#
_entry.id   AF-A0A382BJZ0-F1
#
_cell.length_a   1.000
_cell.length_b   1.000
_cell.length_c   1.000
_cell.angle_alpha   90.00
_cell.angle_beta   90.00
_cell.angle_gamma   90.00
#
_symmetry.space_group_name_H-M   'P 1'
#
loop_
_entity.id
_entity.type
_entity.pdbx_description
1 polymer ?
#
loop_
_entity_poly.entity_id
_entity_poly.type
_entity_poly.pdbx_seq_one_letter_code
_entity_poly.pdbx_strand_id
1 'polypeptide(L)'
;GYNHFMHGLTLGPTGKLHLTFQFHYSETGEAMACKGKAAGYVFSNDGGTTWLHEGRAVESPLTIQVVQPFVSYLDQPDGSLRVAPHTVDSNDRLWMYCAMEDRGLLWRRDASGWGAIDLKRAMPDLDLSIGKSSAITCDPEDRIHLLIAADPNGNTTEWYDPSHELFHLVFKSDGALHSWQQITKTDPSRARWLPAIEHCNWLRPGVVGKGGLWCLYTDGLNAGLMSQSDYNDVLKN
;
A
#
# COMPACT_ATOMS: atom_id res chain seq x y z
N GLY A 1 0.49 -17.88 11.97
CA GLY A 1 0.57 -16.60 11.24
C GLY A 1 1.75 -15.79 11.73
N TYR A 2 2.21 -14.80 10.97
CA TYR A 2 3.29 -13.89 11.35
C TYR A 2 3.02 -12.46 10.90
N ASN A 3 3.74 -11.51 11.47
CA ASN A 3 3.64 -10.09 11.15
C ASN A 3 4.65 -9.73 10.08
N HIS A 4 4.22 -9.03 9.04
CA HIS A 4 5.10 -8.57 7.98
C HIS A 4 5.24 -7.05 8.04
N PHE A 5 6.43 -6.58 8.43
CA PHE A 5 6.77 -5.17 8.65
C PHE A 5 7.24 -4.42 7.40
N MET A 6 7.15 -5.00 6.20
CA MET A 6 7.74 -4.39 4.99
C MET A 6 7.08 -3.07 4.55
N HIS A 7 6.08 -2.53 5.27
CA HIS A 7 5.27 -1.41 4.78
C HIS A 7 4.92 -0.43 5.90
N GLY A 8 5.74 0.61 6.04
CA GLY A 8 5.31 1.87 6.65
C GLY A 8 5.69 2.05 8.12
N LEU A 9 6.88 2.59 8.34
CA LEU A 9 7.21 3.39 9.52
C LEU A 9 7.45 4.83 9.04
N THR A 10 6.64 5.78 9.49
CA THR A 10 6.76 7.19 9.08
C THR A 10 6.76 8.11 10.31
N LEU A 11 7.64 9.10 10.31
CA LEU A 11 7.60 10.21 11.26
C LEU A 11 6.70 11.31 10.69
N GLY A 12 5.63 11.63 11.40
CA GLY A 12 4.73 12.73 11.03
C GLY A 12 5.16 14.11 11.53
N PRO A 13 4.47 15.17 11.13
CA PRO A 13 4.81 16.56 11.45
C PRO A 13 4.77 16.90 12.94
N THR A 14 4.07 16.09 13.74
CA THR A 14 3.97 16.25 15.20
C THR A 14 5.11 15.56 15.96
N GLY A 15 5.98 14.84 15.26
CA GLY A 15 6.96 13.93 15.88
C GLY A 15 6.41 12.53 16.19
N LYS A 16 5.12 12.26 15.87
CA LYS A 16 4.52 10.94 16.01
C LYS A 16 5.12 9.95 15.00
N LEU A 17 5.51 8.78 15.48
CA LEU A 17 5.82 7.63 14.62
C LEU A 17 4.55 6.85 14.34
N HIS A 18 4.32 6.56 13.06
CA HIS A 18 3.21 5.77 12.56
C HIS A 18 3.74 4.44 12.07
N LEU A 19 3.17 3.33 12.51
CA LEU A 19 3.56 1.99 12.08
C LEU A 19 2.35 1.21 11.60
N THR A 20 2.38 0.81 10.34
CA THR A 20 1.39 -0.13 9.76
C THR A 20 2.05 -1.46 9.46
N PHE A 21 1.25 -2.52 9.48
CA PHE A 21 1.74 -3.87 9.21
C PHE A 21 0.58 -4.76 8.81
N GLN A 22 0.90 -5.88 8.16
CA GLN A 22 -0.08 -6.89 7.80
C GLN A 22 0.22 -8.21 8.51
N PHE A 23 -0.83 -8.89 8.95
CA PHE A 23 -0.76 -10.24 9.49
C PHE A 23 -1.00 -11.23 8.36
N HIS A 24 -0.10 -12.21 8.23
CA HIS A 24 -0.33 -13.34 7.36
C HIS A 24 -0.73 -14.57 8.16
N TYR A 25 -1.69 -15.32 7.63
CA TYR A 25 -2.09 -16.61 8.17
C TYR A 25 -2.21 -17.63 7.05
N SER A 26 -1.87 -18.86 7.41
CA SER A 26 -2.12 -20.06 6.64
C SER A 26 -2.94 -20.98 7.53
N GLU A 27 -4.08 -21.46 7.04
CA GLU A 27 -4.90 -22.44 7.75
C GLU A 27 -4.25 -23.83 7.75
N THR A 28 -3.47 -24.15 6.72
CA THR A 28 -2.76 -25.43 6.58
C THR A 28 -1.45 -25.45 7.36
N GLY A 29 -0.95 -24.28 7.77
CA GLY A 29 0.40 -24.12 8.35
C GLY A 29 1.51 -24.06 7.31
N GLU A 30 1.20 -24.28 6.03
CA GLU A 30 2.16 -24.18 4.94
C GLU A 30 2.41 -22.73 4.56
N ALA A 31 3.68 -22.39 4.28
CA ALA A 31 4.09 -21.04 3.92
C ALA A 31 3.45 -20.58 2.59
N MET A 32 3.25 -21.49 1.64
CA MET A 32 2.65 -21.19 0.33
C MET A 32 1.17 -20.82 0.40
N ALA A 33 0.45 -21.36 1.40
CA ALA A 33 -0.95 -21.02 1.64
C ALA A 33 -1.11 -19.74 2.50
N CYS A 34 -0.01 -19.04 2.81
CA CYS A 34 -0.02 -17.90 3.72
C CYS A 34 -0.54 -16.64 3.01
N LYS A 35 -1.77 -16.23 3.35
CA LYS A 35 -2.43 -15.05 2.80
C LYS A 35 -2.31 -13.87 3.76
N GLY A 36 -2.21 -12.65 3.22
CA GLY A 36 -2.41 -11.45 4.03
C GLY A 36 -3.86 -11.41 4.49
N LYS A 37 -4.12 -11.44 5.80
CA LYS A 37 -5.47 -11.58 6.37
C LYS A 37 -5.94 -10.36 7.13
N ALA A 38 -5.05 -9.54 7.67
CA ALA A 38 -5.47 -8.40 8.47
C ALA A 38 -4.42 -7.29 8.42
N ALA A 39 -4.85 -6.05 8.60
CA ALA A 39 -3.95 -4.90 8.67
C ALA A 39 -4.07 -4.19 10.02
N GLY A 40 -2.91 -3.96 10.65
CA GLY A 40 -2.77 -3.32 11.95
C GLY A 40 -2.12 -1.95 11.84
N TYR A 41 -2.36 -1.15 12.87
CA TYR A 41 -1.74 0.15 13.05
C TYR A 41 -1.48 0.40 14.53
N VAL A 42 -0.27 0.89 14.82
CA VAL A 42 0.12 1.42 16.12
C VAL A 42 0.91 2.70 15.88
N PHE A 43 0.98 3.56 16.90
CA PHE A 43 1.77 4.78 16.85
C PHE A 43 2.56 5.00 18.12
N SER A 44 3.57 5.87 18.05
CA SER A 44 4.37 6.26 19.20
C SER A 44 4.54 7.78 19.22
N ASN A 45 4.44 8.37 20.40
CA ASN A 45 4.70 9.80 20.64
C ASN A 45 6.07 10.05 21.29
N ASP A 46 6.85 9.01 21.54
CA ASP A 46 8.10 9.05 22.33
C ASP A 46 9.28 8.39 21.61
N GLY A 47 9.28 8.48 20.28
CA GLY A 47 10.37 7.96 19.44
C GLY A 47 10.45 6.43 19.38
N GLY A 48 9.34 5.74 19.67
CA GLY A 48 9.23 4.28 19.58
C GLY A 48 9.49 3.55 20.89
N THR A 49 9.59 4.27 22.01
CA THR A 49 9.79 3.68 23.34
C THR A 49 8.52 2.97 23.80
N THR A 50 7.36 3.60 23.61
CA THR A 50 6.05 3.00 23.83
C THR A 50 5.21 3.07 22.55
N TRP A 51 4.35 2.08 22.37
CA TRP A 51 3.43 2.00 21.24
C TRP A 51 2.00 2.01 21.73
N LEU A 52 1.14 2.68 20.97
CA LEU A 52 -0.28 2.85 21.28
C LEU A 52 -1.16 2.33 20.14
N HIS A 53 -2.26 1.69 20.51
CA HIS A 53 -3.39 1.40 19.64
C HIS A 53 -4.64 2.06 20.25
N GLU A 54 -5.35 2.88 19.47
CA GLU A 54 -6.54 3.61 19.94
C GLU A 54 -6.33 4.33 21.30
N GLY A 55 -5.14 4.92 21.48
CA GLY A 55 -4.75 5.64 22.69
C GLY A 55 -4.37 4.77 23.89
N ARG A 56 -4.38 3.44 23.75
CA ARG A 56 -3.97 2.49 24.81
C ARG A 56 -2.60 1.93 24.50
N ALA A 57 -1.75 1.84 25.52
CA ALA A 57 -0.45 1.19 25.37
C ALA A 57 -0.62 -0.27 24.94
N VAL A 58 0.21 -0.71 24.01
CA VAL A 58 0.30 -2.10 23.57
C VAL A 58 1.67 -2.67 23.89
N GLU A 59 1.68 -3.92 24.34
CA GLU A 59 2.92 -4.63 24.67
C GLU A 59 3.34 -5.55 23.52
N SER A 60 4.64 -5.77 23.41
CA SER A 60 5.19 -6.76 22.49
C SER A 60 4.99 -8.19 23.04
N PRO A 61 4.78 -9.20 22.18
CA PRO A 61 4.71 -9.10 20.72
C PRO A 61 3.37 -8.51 20.24
N LEU A 62 3.42 -7.75 19.14
CA LEU A 62 2.21 -7.21 18.50
C LEU A 62 1.41 -8.37 17.88
N THR A 63 0.40 -8.87 18.58
CA THR A 63 -0.52 -9.90 18.05
C THR A 63 -1.81 -9.27 17.53
N ILE A 64 -2.62 -10.06 16.84
CA ILE A 64 -3.92 -9.63 16.35
C ILE A 64 -4.88 -9.25 17.47
N GLN A 65 -4.81 -9.92 18.63
CA GLN A 65 -5.62 -9.61 19.81
C GLN A 65 -5.21 -8.29 20.47
N VAL A 66 -3.91 -7.98 20.46
CA VAL A 66 -3.35 -6.75 21.03
C VAL A 66 -3.65 -5.54 20.14
N VAL A 67 -3.49 -5.71 18.82
CA VAL A 67 -3.54 -4.61 17.86
C VAL A 67 -4.94 -4.34 17.32
N GLN A 68 -5.86 -5.32 17.37
CA GLN A 68 -7.24 -5.21 16.87
C GLN A 68 -7.30 -4.55 15.47
N PRO A 69 -7.01 -5.32 14.41
CA PRO A 69 -6.90 -4.82 13.04
C PRO A 69 -8.05 -3.92 12.63
N PHE A 70 -7.74 -2.84 11.90
CA PHE A 70 -8.77 -1.96 11.35
C PHE A 70 -9.49 -2.57 10.14
N VAL A 71 -8.91 -3.62 9.54
CA VAL A 71 -9.52 -4.46 8.51
C VAL A 71 -9.05 -5.91 8.66
N SER A 72 -9.96 -6.86 8.47
CA SER A 72 -9.72 -8.29 8.71
C SER A 72 -10.51 -9.18 7.75
N TYR A 73 -9.83 -10.21 7.26
CA TYR A 73 -10.31 -11.38 6.53
C TYR A 73 -10.03 -12.67 7.29
N LEU A 74 -9.80 -12.62 8.60
CA LEU A 74 -9.54 -13.82 9.40
C LEU A 74 -10.67 -14.85 9.31
N ASP A 75 -11.92 -14.38 9.23
CA ASP A 75 -13.11 -15.24 9.16
C ASP A 75 -13.48 -15.61 7.71
N GLN A 76 -12.62 -15.27 6.74
CA GLN A 76 -12.81 -15.55 5.32
C GLN A 76 -11.64 -16.40 4.82
N PRO A 77 -11.80 -17.74 4.69
CA PRO A 77 -10.71 -18.65 4.34
C PRO A 77 -10.00 -18.26 3.05
N ASP A 78 -10.76 -17.82 2.04
CA ASP A 78 -10.21 -17.41 0.76
C ASP A 78 -9.75 -15.95 0.71
N GLY A 79 -10.32 -15.11 1.57
CA GLY A 79 -10.08 -13.67 1.61
C GLY A 79 -8.61 -13.31 1.78
N SER A 80 -8.15 -12.32 1.02
CA SER A 80 -6.82 -11.78 1.17
C SER A 80 -6.76 -10.28 0.95
N LEU A 81 -5.83 -9.63 1.65
CA LEU A 81 -5.48 -8.24 1.47
C LEU A 81 -3.97 -8.06 1.37
N ARG A 82 -3.56 -6.98 0.71
CA ARG A 82 -2.17 -6.53 0.66
C ARG A 82 -2.08 -5.06 1.02
N VAL A 83 -1.31 -4.78 2.05
CA VAL A 83 -1.04 -3.42 2.51
C VAL A 83 0.18 -2.87 1.76
N ALA A 84 0.03 -1.70 1.16
CA ALA A 84 1.13 -0.94 0.55
C ALA A 84 1.84 -0.07 1.60
N PRO A 85 2.98 0.58 1.27
CA PRO A 85 3.53 1.63 2.11
C PRO A 85 2.48 2.70 2.43
N HIS A 86 2.68 3.43 3.53
CA HIS A 86 1.84 4.57 3.91
C HIS A 86 2.59 5.89 3.83
N THR A 87 1.84 6.99 3.86
CA THR A 87 2.36 8.34 4.07
C THR A 87 1.50 9.04 5.12
N VAL A 88 1.93 10.22 5.57
CA VAL A 88 1.16 11.07 6.51
C VAL A 88 1.13 12.49 5.98
N ASP A 89 -0.01 13.17 6.11
CA ASP A 89 -0.18 14.57 5.65
C ASP A 89 0.19 15.60 6.74
N SER A 90 0.05 16.90 6.44
CA SER A 90 0.41 17.97 7.38
C SER A 90 -0.42 18.00 8.66
N ASN A 91 -1.59 17.35 8.65
CA ASN A 91 -2.46 17.18 9.82
C ASN A 91 -2.14 15.89 10.58
N ASP A 92 -1.02 15.22 10.26
CA ASP A 92 -0.58 13.98 10.89
C ASP A 92 -1.59 12.83 10.71
N ARG A 93 -2.35 12.86 9.61
CA ARG A 93 -3.29 11.80 9.22
C ARG A 93 -2.58 10.81 8.32
N LEU A 94 -2.71 9.53 8.63
CA LEU A 94 -2.13 8.45 7.85
C LEU A 94 -2.98 8.14 6.63
N TRP A 95 -2.31 7.92 5.49
CA TRP A 95 -2.89 7.51 4.21
C TRP A 95 -2.20 6.26 3.67
N MET A 96 -2.98 5.29 3.20
CA MET A 96 -2.43 4.01 2.76
C MET A 96 -3.34 3.31 1.76
N TYR A 97 -2.78 2.83 0.67
CA TYR A 97 -3.50 1.95 -0.24
C TYR A 97 -3.49 0.50 0.29
N CYS A 98 -4.64 -0.15 0.21
CA CYS A 98 -4.80 -1.56 0.48
C CYS A 98 -5.47 -2.22 -0.73
N ALA A 99 -4.80 -3.21 -1.31
CA ALA A 99 -5.35 -4.05 -2.35
C ALA A 99 -6.20 -5.14 -1.67
N MET A 100 -7.50 -5.09 -1.87
CA MET A 100 -8.45 -6.10 -1.40
C MET A 100 -8.70 -7.11 -2.53
N GLU A 101 -9.37 -8.22 -2.24
CA GLU A 101 -9.61 -9.28 -3.23
C GLU A 101 -10.38 -8.82 -4.48
N ASP A 102 -11.35 -7.91 -4.32
CA ASP A 102 -12.23 -7.46 -5.40
C ASP A 102 -12.10 -5.96 -5.74
N ARG A 103 -11.30 -5.21 -4.98
CA ARG A 103 -11.22 -3.74 -5.10
C ARG A 103 -9.94 -3.17 -4.48
N GLY A 104 -9.64 -1.93 -4.86
CA GLY A 104 -8.62 -1.12 -4.21
C GLY A 104 -9.25 -0.11 -3.24
N LEU A 105 -8.70 -0.01 -2.03
CA LEU A 105 -9.13 0.98 -1.03
C LEU A 105 -7.98 1.92 -0.67
N LEU A 106 -8.22 3.22 -0.69
CA LEU A 106 -7.34 4.20 -0.05
C LEU A 106 -7.87 4.48 1.35
N TRP A 107 -7.16 3.98 2.36
CA TRP A 107 -7.46 4.18 3.77
C TRP A 107 -6.90 5.51 4.26
N ARG A 108 -7.65 6.17 5.14
CA ARG A 108 -7.23 7.34 5.89
C ARG A 108 -7.54 7.17 7.37
N ARG A 109 -6.62 7.55 8.25
CA ARG A 109 -6.86 7.65 9.70
C ARG A 109 -7.07 9.11 10.10
N ASP A 110 -8.32 9.48 10.34
CA ASP A 110 -8.70 10.76 10.96
C ASP A 110 -8.82 10.60 12.48
N ALA A 111 -8.94 11.67 13.26
CA ALA A 111 -9.13 11.57 14.73
C ALA A 111 -10.31 10.67 15.15
N SER A 112 -11.39 10.66 14.37
CA SER A 112 -12.61 9.86 14.62
C SER A 112 -12.48 8.38 14.27
N GLY A 113 -11.41 7.95 13.61
CA GLY A 113 -11.20 6.56 13.21
C GLY A 113 -10.75 6.40 11.76
N TRP A 114 -10.91 5.19 11.25
CA TRP A 114 -10.55 4.82 9.88
C TRP A 114 -11.69 5.13 8.91
N GLY A 115 -11.34 5.79 7.80
CA GLY A 115 -12.18 5.93 6.62
C GLY A 115 -11.55 5.20 5.43
N ALA A 116 -12.39 4.69 4.52
CA ALA A 116 -11.96 4.06 3.29
C ALA A 116 -12.56 4.77 2.08
N ILE A 117 -11.72 5.06 1.09
CA ILE A 117 -12.12 5.59 -0.21
C ILE A 117 -12.06 4.44 -1.20
N ASP A 118 -13.22 4.06 -1.74
CA ASP A 118 -13.33 3.02 -2.76
C ASP A 118 -12.82 3.52 -4.11
N LEU A 119 -11.67 3.01 -4.54
CA LEU A 119 -11.03 3.45 -5.78
C LEU A 119 -11.79 2.99 -7.01
N LYS A 120 -12.65 1.97 -6.93
CA LYS A 120 -13.48 1.53 -8.07
C LYS A 120 -14.45 2.62 -8.52
N ARG A 121 -14.90 3.47 -7.61
CA ARG A 121 -15.77 4.63 -7.95
C ARG A 121 -15.03 5.72 -8.71
N ALA A 122 -13.75 5.90 -8.37
CA ALA A 122 -12.89 6.91 -8.97
C ALA A 122 -12.31 6.44 -10.31
N MET A 123 -12.05 5.14 -10.42
CA MET A 123 -11.35 4.47 -11.51
C MET A 123 -12.09 3.19 -11.90
N PRO A 124 -13.29 3.27 -12.51
CA PRO A 124 -14.11 2.10 -12.79
C PRO A 124 -13.45 1.14 -13.79
N ASP A 125 -12.59 1.66 -14.66
CA ASP A 125 -12.00 0.92 -15.77
C ASP A 125 -10.68 0.21 -15.40
N LEU A 126 -10.12 0.47 -14.22
CA LEU A 126 -8.93 -0.23 -13.74
C LEU A 126 -9.30 -1.32 -12.73
N ASP A 127 -8.57 -2.44 -12.80
CA ASP A 127 -8.49 -3.39 -11.71
C ASP A 127 -7.42 -2.94 -10.72
N LEU A 128 -7.85 -2.57 -9.51
CA LEU A 128 -6.99 -2.15 -8.42
C LEU A 128 -7.12 -3.10 -7.21
N SER A 129 -7.59 -4.32 -7.44
CA SER A 129 -7.64 -5.40 -6.45
C SER A 129 -6.24 -5.96 -6.16
N ILE A 130 -6.13 -7.09 -5.47
CA ILE A 130 -4.88 -7.74 -5.10
C ILE A 130 -3.94 -7.96 -6.30
N GLY A 131 -2.64 -8.12 -6.03
CA GLY A 131 -1.63 -8.32 -7.07
C GLY A 131 -1.18 -7.03 -7.75
N LYS A 132 -1.16 -5.90 -7.02
CA LYS A 132 -0.70 -4.61 -7.57
C LYS A 132 0.48 -4.09 -6.75
N SER A 133 1.51 -3.64 -7.45
CA SER A 133 2.63 -2.92 -6.82
C SER A 133 2.32 -1.43 -6.79
N SER A 134 2.63 -0.75 -5.69
CA SER A 134 2.27 0.65 -5.49
C SER A 134 3.24 1.38 -4.58
N ALA A 135 3.24 2.71 -4.70
CA ALA A 135 3.95 3.62 -3.81
C ALA A 135 3.10 4.86 -3.54
N ILE A 136 3.21 5.41 -2.35
CA ILE A 136 2.38 6.54 -1.91
C ILE A 136 3.23 7.61 -1.22
N THR A 137 2.89 8.87 -1.45
CA THR A 137 3.49 10.02 -0.76
C THR A 137 2.49 11.17 -0.67
N CYS A 138 2.86 12.24 0.01
CA CYS A 138 2.13 13.50 0.03
C CYS A 138 3.03 14.65 -0.46
N ASP A 139 2.41 15.68 -1.01
CA ASP A 139 3.09 16.89 -1.45
C ASP A 139 2.91 18.05 -0.44
N PRO A 140 3.60 19.20 -0.63
CA PRO A 140 3.47 20.36 0.26
C PRO A 140 2.08 21.01 0.29
N GLU A 141 1.17 20.65 -0.62
CA GLU A 141 -0.21 21.13 -0.67
C GLU A 141 -1.20 20.12 -0.06
N ASP A 142 -0.69 19.11 0.65
CA ASP A 142 -1.46 17.98 1.21
C ASP A 142 -2.22 17.15 0.16
N ARG A 143 -1.72 17.13 -1.08
CA ARG A 143 -2.21 16.18 -2.07
C ARG A 143 -1.55 14.83 -1.83
N ILE A 144 -2.31 13.76 -1.97
CA ILE A 144 -1.85 12.39 -1.79
C ILE A 144 -1.60 11.80 -3.17
N HIS A 145 -0.36 11.40 -3.43
CA HIS A 145 0.08 10.83 -4.70
C HIS A 145 0.22 9.33 -4.54
N LEU A 146 -0.54 8.57 -5.33
CA LEU A 146 -0.47 7.12 -5.41
C LEU A 146 0.04 6.73 -6.81
N LEU A 147 1.17 6.03 -6.86
CA LEU A 147 1.59 5.27 -8.03
C LEU A 147 1.10 3.84 -7.89
N ILE A 148 0.57 3.27 -8.96
CA ILE A 148 0.12 1.88 -8.98
C ILE A 148 0.37 1.25 -10.35
N ALA A 149 0.87 0.01 -10.34
CA ALA A 149 1.01 -0.82 -11.53
C ALA A 149 -0.26 -1.64 -11.75
N ALA A 150 -0.86 -1.53 -12.93
CA ALA A 150 -2.07 -2.25 -13.32
C ALA A 150 -2.13 -2.48 -14.84
N ASP A 151 -2.99 -3.40 -15.31
CA ASP A 151 -3.26 -3.55 -16.74
C ASP A 151 -4.10 -2.35 -17.25
N PRO A 152 -3.70 -1.71 -18.34
CA PRO A 152 -4.39 -0.51 -18.86
C PRO A 152 -5.77 -0.79 -19.46
N ASN A 153 -6.12 -2.06 -19.69
CA ASN A 153 -7.43 -2.47 -20.21
C ASN A 153 -8.36 -2.98 -19.10
N GLY A 154 -7.94 -2.89 -17.83
CA GLY A 154 -8.75 -3.28 -16.68
C GLY A 154 -8.80 -4.79 -16.42
N ASN A 155 -7.93 -5.58 -17.06
CA ASN A 155 -7.88 -7.02 -16.82
C ASN A 155 -7.33 -7.32 -15.42
N THR A 156 -7.86 -8.37 -14.79
CA THR A 156 -7.27 -8.93 -13.58
C THR A 156 -5.91 -9.51 -13.90
N THR A 157 -4.91 -9.11 -13.13
CA THR A 157 -3.51 -9.44 -13.34
C THR A 157 -2.83 -9.78 -12.02
N GLU A 158 -1.88 -10.71 -12.08
CA GLU A 158 -1.01 -11.02 -10.95
C GLU A 158 -0.03 -9.86 -10.69
N TRP A 159 0.67 -9.87 -9.54
CA TRP A 159 1.70 -8.87 -9.21
C TRP A 159 2.66 -8.64 -10.37
N TYR A 160 2.98 -9.71 -11.07
CA TYR A 160 4.01 -9.75 -12.07
C TYR A 160 3.53 -9.84 -13.52
N ASP A 161 2.42 -9.18 -13.84
CA ASP A 161 1.91 -9.30 -15.20
C ASP A 161 2.70 -8.44 -16.21
N PRO A 162 3.10 -8.99 -17.37
CA PRO A 162 3.82 -8.24 -18.39
C PRO A 162 3.03 -7.07 -18.99
N SER A 163 1.71 -7.03 -18.83
CA SER A 163 0.85 -5.93 -19.29
C SER A 163 0.87 -4.70 -18.38
N HIS A 164 1.49 -4.79 -17.19
CA HIS A 164 1.44 -3.70 -16.21
C HIS A 164 2.03 -2.41 -16.75
N GLU A 165 1.23 -1.35 -16.64
CA GLU A 165 1.58 0.04 -16.85
C GLU A 165 1.40 0.82 -15.54
N LEU A 166 2.11 1.95 -15.41
CA LEU A 166 2.02 2.79 -14.23
C LEU A 166 0.97 3.87 -14.38
N PHE A 167 0.16 3.98 -13.35
CA PHE A 167 -0.83 5.02 -13.17
C PHE A 167 -0.43 5.90 -11.99
N HIS A 168 -0.54 7.21 -12.18
CA HIS A 168 -0.38 8.21 -11.14
C HIS A 168 -1.72 8.82 -10.81
N LEU A 169 -2.19 8.60 -9.57
CA LEU A 169 -3.42 9.13 -9.03
C LEU A 169 -3.07 10.19 -7.99
N VAL A 170 -3.78 11.31 -8.04
CA VAL A 170 -3.63 12.43 -7.09
C VAL A 170 -4.95 12.64 -6.41
N PHE A 171 -4.97 12.58 -5.09
CA PHE A 171 -6.13 12.87 -4.26
C PHE A 171 -5.90 14.17 -3.51
N LYS A 172 -6.96 14.92 -3.27
CA LYS A 172 -6.95 16.06 -2.35
C LYS A 172 -6.94 15.56 -0.90
N SER A 173 -6.62 16.44 0.02
CA SER A 173 -6.60 16.17 1.46
C SER A 173 -7.95 15.74 2.06
N ASP A 174 -9.06 15.97 1.36
CA ASP A 174 -10.39 15.49 1.72
C ASP A 174 -10.68 14.06 1.22
N GLY A 175 -9.83 13.52 0.34
CA GLY A 175 -9.96 12.18 -0.25
C GLY A 175 -10.59 12.18 -1.64
N ALA A 176 -11.00 13.32 -2.18
CA ALA A 176 -11.51 13.42 -3.54
C ALA A 176 -10.37 13.23 -4.56
N LEU A 177 -10.63 12.48 -5.63
CA LEU A 177 -9.68 12.36 -6.74
C LEU A 177 -9.53 13.74 -7.40
N HIS A 178 -8.31 14.25 -7.46
CA HIS A 178 -7.95 15.49 -8.15
C HIS A 178 -7.65 15.24 -9.63
N SER A 179 -6.81 14.24 -9.90
CA SER A 179 -6.38 13.87 -11.25
C SER A 179 -5.89 12.43 -11.26
N TRP A 180 -5.89 11.81 -12.44
CA TRP A 180 -5.19 10.57 -12.67
C TRP A 180 -4.64 10.55 -14.10
N GLN A 181 -3.57 9.79 -14.31
CA GLN A 181 -2.97 9.59 -15.63
C GLN A 181 -2.19 8.27 -15.68
N GLN A 182 -2.18 7.63 -16.85
CA GLN A 182 -1.16 6.63 -17.16
C GLN A 182 0.14 7.39 -17.48
N ILE A 183 1.23 7.11 -16.75
CA ILE A 183 2.51 7.82 -16.91
C ILE A 183 3.51 7.06 -17.79
N THR A 184 3.28 5.77 -18.03
CA THR A 184 4.09 4.96 -18.94
C THR A 184 3.33 4.68 -20.23
N LYS A 185 4.06 4.45 -21.31
CA LYS A 185 3.46 4.09 -22.60
C LYS A 185 3.29 2.58 -22.66
N THR A 186 2.07 2.14 -23.01
CA THR A 186 1.76 0.73 -23.27
C THR A 186 2.75 0.11 -24.24
N ASP A 187 3.48 -0.89 -23.76
CA ASP A 187 4.46 -1.65 -24.52
C ASP A 187 4.23 -3.16 -24.29
N PRO A 188 3.61 -3.89 -25.23
CA PRO A 188 3.36 -5.32 -25.07
C PRO A 188 4.62 -6.17 -24.86
N SER A 189 5.80 -5.63 -25.14
CA SER A 189 7.08 -6.33 -24.98
C SER A 189 7.78 -6.03 -23.64
N ARG A 190 7.31 -5.04 -22.89
CA ARG A 190 7.98 -4.58 -21.67
C ARG A 190 6.98 -4.13 -20.64
N ALA A 191 7.25 -4.49 -19.41
CA ALA A 191 6.32 -4.32 -18.34
C ALA A 191 6.85 -3.23 -17.37
N ARG A 192 5.97 -2.51 -16.64
CA ARG A 192 6.32 -1.39 -15.74
C ARG A 192 5.89 -1.65 -14.27
N TRP A 193 6.86 -1.75 -13.37
CA TRP A 193 6.67 -2.44 -12.08
C TRP A 193 7.35 -1.72 -10.94
N LEU A 194 6.96 -2.10 -9.71
CA LEU A 194 7.63 -1.72 -8.47
C LEU A 194 7.86 -0.20 -8.46
N PRO A 195 6.79 0.60 -8.62
CA PRO A 195 6.94 2.04 -8.61
C PRO A 195 7.54 2.47 -7.27
N ALA A 196 8.36 3.49 -7.31
CA ALA A 196 8.83 4.23 -6.15
C ALA A 196 8.58 5.72 -6.41
N ILE A 197 8.23 6.44 -5.36
CA ILE A 197 7.98 7.88 -5.42
C ILE A 197 8.72 8.55 -4.28
N GLU A 198 9.20 9.77 -4.52
CA GLU A 198 9.86 10.58 -3.51
C GLU A 198 9.00 10.68 -2.24
N HIS A 199 9.56 10.25 -1.11
CA HIS A 199 8.86 10.24 0.17
C HIS A 199 8.83 11.65 0.77
N CYS A 200 7.66 12.05 1.29
CA CYS A 200 7.55 13.27 2.07
C CYS A 200 8.52 13.23 3.27
N ASN A 201 9.12 14.39 3.55
CA ASN A 201 10.08 14.56 4.62
C ASN A 201 9.61 15.64 5.60
N TRP A 202 8.99 15.23 6.69
CA TRP A 202 8.50 16.15 7.72
C TRP A 202 9.60 16.80 8.56
N LEU A 203 10.87 16.36 8.45
CA LEU A 203 12.01 17.10 9.01
C LEU A 203 12.40 18.30 8.14
N ARG A 204 11.94 18.35 6.88
CA ARG A 204 12.17 19.43 5.92
C ARG A 204 10.90 19.68 5.11
N PRO A 205 9.81 20.16 5.76
CA PRO A 205 8.53 20.35 5.09
C PRO A 205 8.65 21.32 3.93
N GLY A 206 7.94 21.05 2.83
CA GLY A 206 7.94 21.91 1.64
C GLY A 206 9.14 21.74 0.70
N VAL A 207 10.10 20.85 1.01
CA VAL A 207 11.24 20.56 0.12
C VAL A 207 10.89 19.50 -0.92
N VAL A 208 10.22 18.43 -0.50
CA VAL A 208 9.80 17.31 -1.37
C VAL A 208 8.69 17.76 -2.30
N GLY A 209 8.72 17.32 -3.57
CA GLY A 209 7.70 17.68 -4.56
C GLY A 209 7.81 19.09 -5.13
N LYS A 210 8.81 19.89 -4.71
CA LYS A 210 9.03 21.23 -5.25
C LYS A 210 9.49 21.15 -6.71
N GLY A 211 8.58 21.45 -7.64
CA GLY A 211 8.81 21.29 -9.09
C GLY A 211 8.37 19.94 -9.64
N GLY A 212 7.63 19.15 -8.85
CA GLY A 212 7.20 17.78 -9.17
C GLY A 212 7.87 16.75 -8.27
N LEU A 213 7.26 15.57 -8.20
CA LEU A 213 7.80 14.42 -7.48
C LEU A 213 8.69 13.59 -8.39
N TRP A 214 9.79 13.10 -7.83
CA TRP A 214 10.61 12.10 -8.52
C TRP A 214 9.96 10.73 -8.41
N CYS A 215 9.79 10.08 -9.55
CA CYS A 215 9.23 8.74 -9.65
C CYS A 215 10.23 7.83 -10.34
N LEU A 216 10.39 6.62 -9.82
CA LEU A 216 11.18 5.55 -10.41
C LEU A 216 10.31 4.32 -10.58
N TYR A 217 10.69 3.47 -11.53
CA TYR A 217 10.05 2.18 -11.73
C TYR A 217 10.99 1.22 -12.41
N THR A 218 10.70 -0.06 -12.27
CA THR A 218 11.39 -1.12 -12.98
C THR A 218 10.79 -1.24 -14.37
N ASP A 219 11.64 -1.03 -15.38
CA ASP A 219 11.35 -1.30 -16.77
C ASP A 219 12.04 -2.59 -17.19
N GLY A 220 11.28 -3.65 -17.45
CA GLY A 220 11.90 -4.91 -17.81
C GLY A 220 10.96 -5.95 -18.39
N LEU A 221 11.59 -7.05 -18.77
CA LEU A 221 10.89 -8.29 -19.12
C LEU A 221 10.37 -8.89 -17.81
N ASN A 222 9.05 -8.88 -17.67
CA ASN A 222 8.31 -9.81 -16.82
C ASN A 222 9.06 -10.24 -15.53
N ALA A 223 9.05 -9.42 -14.48
CA ALA A 223 9.48 -9.82 -13.12
C ALA A 223 10.91 -10.33 -12.95
N GLY A 224 11.80 -10.22 -13.93
CA GLY A 224 13.02 -11.05 -13.91
C GLY A 224 12.72 -12.52 -14.19
N LEU A 225 11.87 -12.77 -15.19
CA LEU A 225 11.43 -14.05 -15.75
C LEU A 225 10.35 -14.83 -14.96
N MET A 226 9.79 -14.33 -13.85
CA MET A 226 8.88 -15.10 -12.99
C MET A 226 7.57 -15.58 -13.65
N SER A 227 7.13 -14.97 -14.75
CA SER A 227 5.95 -15.42 -15.52
C SER A 227 6.31 -16.35 -16.70
N GLN A 228 7.59 -16.72 -16.88
CA GLN A 228 7.95 -17.72 -17.90
C GLN A 228 7.56 -19.12 -17.44
N SER A 229 7.06 -19.94 -18.37
CA SER A 229 6.63 -21.32 -18.08
C SER A 229 7.78 -22.23 -17.62
N ASP A 230 9.02 -21.89 -17.99
CA ASP A 230 10.25 -22.56 -17.61
C ASP A 230 10.98 -21.87 -16.44
N TYR A 231 10.38 -20.82 -15.86
CA TYR A 231 10.88 -20.24 -14.61
C TYR A 231 10.73 -21.29 -13.51
N ASN A 232 11.87 -21.88 -13.15
CA ASN A 232 11.95 -22.93 -12.16
C ASN A 232 11.87 -22.33 -10.75
N ASP A 233 10.66 -21.92 -10.37
CA ASP A 233 10.33 -21.67 -8.97
C ASP A 233 10.11 -23.03 -8.32
N VAL A 234 11.20 -23.69 -7.89
CA VAL A 234 11.16 -25.01 -7.22
C VAL A 234 10.27 -24.97 -5.95
N LEU A 235 9.82 -23.77 -5.53
CA LEU A 235 8.92 -23.50 -4.43
C LEU A 235 7.43 -23.38 -4.84
N LYS A 236 7.08 -23.51 -6.14
CA LYS A 236 5.68 -23.49 -6.64
C LYS A 236 4.93 -24.85 -6.52
N ASN A 237 5.57 -25.88 -5.98
CA ASN A 237 4.97 -27.21 -5.76
C ASN A 237 4.67 -27.47 -4.29
#